data_AF-Q5MPN0-F1
#
_entry.id   AF-Q5MPN0-F1
#
_cell.length_a   1.000
_cell.length_b   1.000
_cell.length_c   1.000
_cell.angle_alpha   90.00
_cell.angle_beta   90.00
_cell.angle_gamma   90.00
#
_symmetry.space_group_name_H-M   'P 1'
#
loop_
_entity.id
_entity.type
_entity.pdbx_description
1 polymer ?
#
loop_
_entity_poly.entity_id
_entity_poly.type
_entity_poly.pdbx_seq_one_letter_code
_entity_poly.pdbx_strand_id
1 'polypeptide(L)'
;MQARTIVTDDLPAVYGDAIEINGYQASGEEQLTKQVVATLPEDYHMELDFDHRLIDLGLAALMARTKTDIAMLSTGMFLNDLPAGVVTANDLHSLLPHAVHPMRTILQGRELWRLAHEIMKNNRFLENHRLKGMGFRGNLWGQVVWSGLTIDENGDVFIHDQPIDMAAYYTIGGLDHYLFIPYFPTLEIMGQNTLSYDTVLREDFANYLHKE
;
A
#
# COMPACT_ATOMS: atom_id res chain seq x y z
N MET A 1 25.59 28.61 30.51
CA MET A 1 25.48 28.26 29.07
C MET A 1 24.16 27.51 28.92
N GLN A 2 23.19 28.07 28.19
CA GLN A 2 21.86 27.47 28.04
C GLN A 2 21.83 26.75 26.69
N ALA A 3 21.51 25.46 26.69
CA ALA A 3 21.37 24.70 25.45
C ALA A 3 20.16 25.22 24.67
N ARG A 4 20.29 25.32 23.34
CA ARG A 4 19.20 25.66 22.41
C ARG A 4 19.23 24.72 21.22
N THR A 5 18.07 24.43 20.66
CA THR A 5 17.93 23.73 19.39
C THR A 5 17.91 24.73 18.23
N ILE A 6 18.26 24.26 17.03
CA ILE A 6 18.17 25.01 15.77
C ILE A 6 17.36 24.11 14.82
N VAL A 7 16.51 24.70 13.99
CA VAL A 7 15.78 23.94 12.96
C VAL A 7 16.79 23.42 11.94
N THR A 8 16.76 22.12 11.64
CA THR A 8 17.72 21.50 10.73
C THR A 8 17.72 22.16 9.35
N ASP A 9 16.55 22.55 8.85
CA ASP A 9 16.39 23.20 7.53
C ASP A 9 17.03 24.61 7.48
N ASP A 10 17.25 25.24 8.63
CA ASP A 10 17.92 26.55 8.72
C ASP A 10 19.46 26.40 8.74
N LEU A 11 19.98 25.17 8.80
CA LEU A 11 21.42 24.93 8.71
C LEU A 11 21.88 25.21 7.26
N PRO A 12 22.97 25.97 7.07
CA PRO A 12 23.44 26.28 5.73
C PRO A 12 23.91 25.01 5.03
N ALA A 13 23.43 24.78 3.81
CA ALA A 13 24.02 23.79 2.92
C ALA A 13 25.49 24.14 2.66
N VAL A 14 26.36 23.14 2.68
CA VAL A 14 27.79 23.30 2.40
C VAL A 14 28.01 23.23 0.88
N TYR A 15 29.04 23.94 0.41
CA TYR A 15 29.47 23.84 -0.98
C TYR A 15 29.87 22.39 -1.30
N GLY A 16 29.12 21.75 -2.20
CA GLY A 16 29.33 20.35 -2.58
C GLY A 16 28.15 19.43 -2.25
N ASP A 17 27.31 19.79 -1.26
CA ASP A 17 26.20 18.93 -0.82
C ASP A 17 25.27 18.54 -1.97
N ALA A 18 24.86 19.53 -2.78
CA ALA A 18 24.00 19.27 -3.93
C ALA A 18 24.65 18.36 -4.98
N ILE A 19 25.97 18.47 -5.18
CA ILE A 19 26.71 17.62 -6.13
C ILE A 19 26.76 16.19 -5.60
N GLU A 20 27.05 16.02 -4.30
CA GLU A 20 27.11 14.72 -3.64
C GLU A 20 25.74 14.02 -3.62
N ILE A 21 24.68 14.74 -3.19
CA ILE A 21 23.31 14.23 -3.17
C ILE A 21 22.88 13.77 -4.57
N ASN A 22 23.08 14.61 -5.59
CA ASN A 22 22.73 14.27 -6.97
C ASN A 22 23.57 13.09 -7.49
N GLY A 23 24.84 13.01 -7.10
CA GLY A 23 25.72 11.90 -7.46
C GLY A 23 25.22 10.56 -6.89
N TYR A 24 24.83 10.54 -5.61
CA TYR A 24 24.25 9.36 -5.00
C TYR A 24 22.90 8.98 -5.59
N GLN A 25 22.03 9.96 -5.84
CA GLN A 25 20.74 9.72 -6.48
C GLN A 25 20.91 9.09 -7.86
N ALA A 26 21.73 9.70 -8.72
CA ALA A 26 21.98 9.19 -10.07
C ALA A 26 22.60 7.78 -10.05
N SER A 27 23.54 7.53 -9.13
CA SER A 27 24.15 6.21 -8.98
C SER A 27 23.14 5.15 -8.51
N GLY A 28 22.21 5.50 -7.61
CA GLY A 28 21.15 4.60 -7.16
C GLY A 28 20.16 4.26 -8.28
N GLU A 29 19.67 5.28 -8.99
CA GLU A 29 18.77 5.11 -10.13
C GLU A 29 19.39 4.27 -11.23
N GLU A 30 20.68 4.48 -11.55
CA GLU A 30 21.41 3.68 -12.54
C GLU A 30 21.48 2.19 -12.14
N GLN A 31 21.73 1.91 -10.85
CA GLN A 31 21.78 0.54 -10.33
C GLN A 31 20.41 -0.14 -10.34
N LEU A 32 19.35 0.58 -10.01
CA LEU A 32 17.98 0.05 -10.03
C LEU A 32 17.45 -0.15 -11.46
N THR A 33 17.81 0.73 -12.40
CA THR A 33 17.40 0.63 -13.81
C THR A 33 17.98 -0.62 -14.47
N LYS A 34 19.17 -1.07 -14.06
CA LYS A 34 19.79 -2.31 -14.57
C LYS A 34 19.08 -3.59 -14.11
N GLN A 35 18.21 -3.50 -13.09
CA GLN A 35 17.51 -4.64 -12.53
C GLN A 35 16.12 -4.75 -13.16
N VAL A 36 16.03 -5.58 -14.21
CA VAL A 36 14.75 -5.91 -14.84
C VAL A 36 13.96 -6.84 -13.92
N VAL A 37 12.71 -6.45 -13.62
CA VAL A 37 11.79 -7.20 -12.74
C VAL A 37 10.89 -8.10 -13.58
N ALA A 38 10.22 -7.52 -14.58
CA ALA A 38 9.23 -8.20 -15.43
C ALA A 38 9.09 -7.50 -16.79
N THR A 39 8.31 -8.10 -17.69
CA THR A 39 7.83 -7.46 -18.92
C THR A 39 6.31 -7.54 -18.93
N LEU A 40 5.63 -6.39 -18.88
CA LEU A 40 4.17 -6.33 -18.84
C LEU A 40 3.58 -6.38 -20.26
N PRO A 41 2.48 -7.11 -20.47
CA PRO A 41 1.83 -7.18 -21.78
C PRO A 41 0.99 -5.94 -22.10
N GLU A 42 0.53 -5.23 -21.07
CA GLU A 42 -0.50 -4.18 -21.13
C GLU A 42 -0.14 -3.07 -20.13
N ASP A 43 -0.71 -1.88 -20.36
CA ASP A 43 -0.59 -0.73 -19.45
C ASP A 43 -1.49 -0.93 -18.23
N TYR A 44 -1.02 -0.57 -17.05
CA TYR A 44 -1.81 -0.56 -15.81
C TYR A 44 -1.96 0.85 -15.26
N HIS A 45 -3.20 1.25 -15.01
CA HIS A 45 -3.56 2.63 -14.63
C HIS A 45 -3.92 2.75 -13.16
N MET A 46 -3.64 3.91 -12.57
CA MET A 46 -4.04 4.21 -11.19
C MET A 46 -5.54 4.41 -11.05
N GLU A 47 -6.20 4.95 -12.08
CA GLU A 47 -7.63 5.23 -12.05
C GLU A 47 -8.48 3.95 -12.06
N LEU A 48 -9.62 4.01 -11.37
CA LEU A 48 -10.47 2.85 -11.13
C LEU A 48 -11.43 2.51 -12.27
N ASP A 49 -11.53 3.37 -13.29
CA ASP A 49 -12.41 3.23 -14.46
C ASP A 49 -11.75 2.52 -15.65
N PHE A 50 -10.49 2.10 -15.52
CA PHE A 50 -9.78 1.29 -16.50
C PHE A 50 -9.98 -0.21 -16.25
N ASP A 51 -9.85 -1.02 -17.31
CA ASP A 51 -9.91 -2.48 -17.21
C ASP A 51 -8.69 -3.05 -16.46
N HIS A 52 -7.49 -2.51 -16.75
CA HIS A 52 -6.23 -2.91 -16.13
C HIS A 52 -5.85 -1.93 -15.02
N ARG A 53 -6.41 -2.17 -13.82
CA ARG A 53 -6.17 -1.30 -12.67
C ARG A 53 -4.93 -1.75 -11.92
N LEU A 54 -4.02 -0.82 -11.65
CA LEU A 54 -2.78 -1.09 -10.94
C LEU A 54 -3.02 -1.57 -9.50
N ILE A 55 -4.10 -1.10 -8.88
CA ILE A 55 -4.55 -1.52 -7.54
C ILE A 55 -4.85 -3.03 -7.47
N ASP A 56 -5.32 -3.64 -8.56
CA ASP A 56 -5.66 -5.06 -8.60
C ASP A 56 -4.41 -5.94 -8.59
N LEU A 57 -3.36 -5.54 -9.32
CA LEU A 57 -2.04 -6.18 -9.20
C LEU A 57 -1.48 -6.05 -7.78
N GLY A 58 -1.64 -4.88 -7.16
CA GLY A 58 -1.23 -4.64 -5.78
C GLY A 58 -1.92 -5.54 -4.78
N LEU A 59 -3.24 -5.69 -4.91
CA LEU A 59 -4.06 -6.58 -4.10
C LEU A 59 -3.65 -8.05 -4.30
N ALA A 60 -3.45 -8.48 -5.54
CA ALA A 60 -3.02 -9.84 -5.85
C ALA A 60 -1.63 -10.16 -5.27
N ALA A 61 -0.67 -9.24 -5.44
CA ALA A 61 0.66 -9.35 -4.83
C ALA A 61 0.59 -9.44 -3.30
N LEU A 62 -0.26 -8.61 -2.68
CA LEU A 62 -0.46 -8.60 -1.24
C LEU A 62 -1.06 -9.92 -0.76
N MET A 63 -2.12 -10.41 -1.40
CA MET A 63 -2.74 -11.71 -1.12
C MET A 63 -1.75 -12.86 -1.24
N ALA A 64 -0.94 -12.88 -2.30
CA ALA A 64 0.09 -13.88 -2.51
C ALA A 64 1.14 -13.87 -1.39
N ARG A 65 1.54 -12.66 -0.94
CA ARG A 65 2.50 -12.47 0.14
C ARG A 65 1.94 -12.88 1.50
N THR A 66 0.74 -12.44 1.85
CA THR A 66 0.10 -12.69 3.14
C THR A 66 -0.57 -14.06 3.22
N LYS A 67 -0.66 -14.78 2.10
CA LYS A 67 -1.34 -16.07 1.94
C LYS A 67 -2.81 -15.97 2.38
N THR A 68 -3.48 -14.94 1.89
CA THR A 68 -4.87 -14.64 2.20
C THR A 68 -5.73 -14.66 0.95
N ASP A 69 -7.02 -14.85 1.15
CA ASP A 69 -8.05 -14.84 0.11
C ASP A 69 -8.82 -13.51 0.08
N ILE A 70 -8.66 -12.66 1.10
CA ILE A 70 -9.15 -11.28 1.12
C ILE A 70 -7.95 -10.34 1.24
N ALA A 71 -8.00 -9.19 0.58
CA ALA A 71 -7.06 -8.11 0.83
C ALA A 71 -7.70 -6.72 0.71
N MET A 72 -7.09 -5.75 1.37
CA MET A 72 -7.41 -4.33 1.24
C MET A 72 -6.16 -3.52 0.93
N LEU A 73 -6.28 -2.58 0.01
CA LEU A 73 -5.20 -1.69 -0.39
C LEU A 73 -5.74 -0.30 -0.73
N SER A 74 -5.01 0.74 -0.35
CA SER A 74 -5.37 2.13 -0.66
C SER A 74 -4.79 2.51 -2.03
N THR A 75 -5.58 3.18 -2.87
CA THR A 75 -5.13 3.63 -4.21
C THR A 75 -3.97 4.62 -4.11
N GLY A 76 -3.85 5.36 -3.01
CA GLY A 76 -2.74 6.26 -2.73
C GLY A 76 -1.38 5.58 -2.49
N MET A 77 -1.30 4.25 -2.56
CA MET A 77 -0.02 3.53 -2.63
C MET A 77 0.70 3.76 -3.96
N PHE A 78 -0.02 3.95 -5.06
CA PHE A 78 0.58 4.09 -6.38
C PHE A 78 0.68 5.56 -6.75
N LEU A 79 1.85 6.00 -7.25
CA LEU A 79 2.10 7.42 -7.56
C LEU A 79 2.06 7.78 -9.04
N ASN A 80 2.09 6.77 -9.92
CA ASN A 80 1.96 6.91 -11.36
C ASN A 80 1.43 5.60 -11.98
N ASP A 81 1.14 5.64 -13.27
CA ASP A 81 0.79 4.44 -14.05
C ASP A 81 2.02 3.56 -14.27
N LEU A 82 1.78 2.28 -14.60
CA LEU A 82 2.81 1.31 -14.93
C LEU A 82 2.62 0.84 -16.38
N PRO A 83 3.40 1.40 -17.33
CA PRO A 83 3.25 1.07 -18.76
C PRO A 83 3.65 -0.36 -19.11
N ALA A 84 3.12 -0.85 -20.23
CA ALA A 84 3.50 -2.08 -20.88
C ALA A 84 5.00 -2.07 -21.24
N GLY A 85 5.59 -3.27 -21.31
CA GLY A 85 7.00 -3.47 -21.62
C GLY A 85 7.86 -3.71 -20.38
N VAL A 86 9.15 -3.42 -20.50
CA VAL A 86 10.15 -3.76 -19.47
C VAL A 86 9.93 -2.90 -18.23
N VAL A 87 9.74 -3.55 -17.09
CA VAL A 87 9.65 -2.92 -15.77
C VAL A 87 10.94 -3.19 -15.01
N THR A 88 11.54 -2.14 -14.49
CA THR A 88 12.78 -2.19 -13.69
C THR A 88 12.50 -1.93 -12.21
N ALA A 89 13.47 -2.24 -11.36
CA ALA A 89 13.40 -1.90 -9.94
C ALA A 89 13.32 -0.37 -9.71
N ASN A 90 13.82 0.44 -10.65
CA ASN A 90 13.74 1.90 -10.57
C ASN A 90 12.30 2.40 -10.81
N ASP A 91 11.60 1.78 -11.76
CA ASP A 91 10.19 2.07 -12.04
C ASP A 91 9.35 1.75 -10.80
N LEU A 92 9.57 0.57 -10.21
CA LEU A 92 8.87 0.18 -8.98
C LEU A 92 9.24 1.05 -7.77
N HIS A 93 10.48 1.56 -7.69
CA HIS A 93 10.88 2.49 -6.63
C HIS A 93 10.16 3.82 -6.75
N SER A 94 9.99 4.33 -7.98
CA SER A 94 9.25 5.56 -8.26
C SER A 94 7.75 5.38 -8.07
N LEU A 95 7.22 4.20 -8.42
CA LEU A 95 5.82 3.85 -8.30
C LEU A 95 5.38 3.63 -6.84
N LEU A 96 6.18 2.87 -6.08
CA LEU A 96 5.93 2.47 -4.69
C LEU A 96 7.10 2.90 -3.78
N PRO A 97 7.28 4.20 -3.48
CA PRO A 97 8.38 4.69 -2.64
C PRO A 97 8.14 4.49 -1.14
N HIS A 98 7.15 3.68 -0.77
CA HIS A 98 6.69 3.50 0.60
C HIS A 98 7.60 2.56 1.38
N ALA A 99 7.80 2.87 2.66
CA ALA A 99 8.39 1.96 3.64
C ALA A 99 7.29 1.34 4.50
N VAL A 100 6.33 0.69 3.82
CA VAL A 100 5.17 0.01 4.43
C VAL A 100 5.29 -1.49 4.21
N HIS A 101 4.86 -2.25 5.20
CA HIS A 101 5.09 -3.69 5.26
C HIS A 101 3.76 -4.44 5.12
N PRO A 102 3.75 -5.60 4.44
CA PRO A 102 2.58 -6.46 4.45
C PRO A 102 2.19 -6.88 5.86
N MET A 103 0.90 -6.94 6.09
CA MET A 103 0.29 -7.41 7.33
C MET A 103 -0.78 -8.44 6.99
N ARG A 104 -0.78 -9.56 7.72
CA ARG A 104 -1.89 -10.50 7.76
C ARG A 104 -2.68 -10.29 9.03
N THR A 105 -3.98 -10.10 8.92
CA THR A 105 -4.89 -9.95 10.06
C THR A 105 -5.93 -11.06 10.06
N ILE A 106 -6.20 -11.67 11.22
CA ILE A 106 -7.33 -12.58 11.41
C ILE A 106 -8.43 -11.86 12.19
N LEU A 107 -9.66 -11.90 11.66
CA LEU A 107 -10.86 -11.34 12.28
C LEU A 107 -12.01 -12.33 12.21
N GLN A 108 -12.90 -12.31 13.20
CA GLN A 108 -14.20 -12.96 13.08
C GLN A 108 -15.13 -12.16 12.16
N GLY A 109 -16.10 -12.81 11.52
CA GLY A 109 -16.97 -12.18 10.50
C GLY A 109 -17.64 -10.90 10.97
N ARG A 110 -18.15 -10.86 12.21
CA ARG A 110 -18.72 -9.63 12.80
C ARG A 110 -17.73 -8.46 12.92
N GLU A 111 -16.44 -8.76 13.10
CA GLU A 111 -15.38 -7.76 13.18
C GLU A 111 -14.95 -7.31 11.78
N LEU A 112 -14.84 -8.24 10.82
CA LEU A 112 -14.60 -7.91 9.43
C LEU A 112 -15.74 -7.04 8.85
N TRP A 113 -17.00 -7.37 9.17
CA TRP A 113 -18.14 -6.53 8.86
C TRP A 113 -17.96 -5.12 9.43
N ARG A 114 -17.57 -5.00 10.71
CA ARG A 114 -17.32 -3.70 11.34
C ARG A 114 -16.20 -2.92 10.65
N LEU A 115 -15.10 -3.58 10.30
CA LEU A 115 -13.98 -2.98 9.55
C LEU A 115 -14.42 -2.47 8.18
N ALA A 116 -15.19 -3.26 7.42
CA ALA A 116 -15.72 -2.87 6.12
C ALA A 116 -16.58 -1.59 6.23
N HIS A 117 -17.44 -1.51 7.26
CA HIS A 117 -18.26 -0.34 7.55
C HIS A 117 -17.45 0.86 8.08
N GLU A 118 -16.37 0.64 8.85
CA GLU A 118 -15.42 1.69 9.26
C GLU A 118 -14.75 2.33 8.02
N ILE A 119 -14.30 1.52 7.07
CA ILE A 119 -13.70 1.98 5.82
C ILE A 119 -14.72 2.75 4.98
N MET A 120 -15.91 2.19 4.77
CA MET A 120 -16.97 2.84 4.00
C MET A 120 -17.37 4.20 4.60
N LYS A 121 -17.52 4.27 5.93
CA LYS A 121 -17.85 5.50 6.65
C LYS A 121 -16.78 6.58 6.47
N ASN A 122 -15.51 6.19 6.48
CA ASN A 122 -14.39 7.13 6.37
C ASN A 122 -13.99 7.47 4.93
N ASN A 123 -14.50 6.74 3.91
CA ASN A 123 -14.03 6.81 2.53
C ASN A 123 -13.99 8.24 1.96
N ARG A 124 -15.09 9.00 2.09
CA ARG A 124 -15.19 10.38 1.56
C ARG A 124 -14.18 11.34 2.19
N PHE A 125 -13.83 11.14 3.46
CA PHE A 125 -12.83 11.95 4.14
C PHE A 125 -11.43 11.54 3.69
N LEU A 126 -11.17 10.23 3.65
CA LEU A 126 -9.87 9.66 3.34
C LEU A 126 -9.43 9.87 1.90
N GLU A 127 -10.36 9.90 0.94
CA GLU A 127 -10.06 10.07 -0.48
C GLU A 127 -9.09 11.22 -0.78
N ASN A 128 -9.35 12.39 -0.18
CA ASN A 128 -8.54 13.59 -0.36
C ASN A 128 -7.63 13.89 0.85
N HIS A 129 -7.48 12.95 1.78
CA HIS A 129 -6.70 13.15 2.98
C HIS A 129 -5.20 13.00 2.71
N ARG A 130 -4.40 13.92 3.26
CA ARG A 130 -2.94 13.89 3.18
C ARG A 130 -2.38 13.26 4.44
N LEU A 131 -2.12 11.96 4.40
CA LEU A 131 -1.45 11.26 5.50
C LEU A 131 0.05 11.55 5.47
N LYS A 132 0.66 11.80 6.64
CA LYS A 132 2.12 11.96 6.77
C LYS A 132 2.64 10.99 7.83
N GLY A 133 3.71 10.28 7.50
CA GLY A 133 4.40 9.36 8.42
C GLY A 133 4.03 7.89 8.20
N MET A 134 4.42 7.03 9.15
CA MET A 134 4.12 5.59 9.15
C MET A 134 4.52 4.87 7.84
N GLY A 135 5.66 5.25 7.26
CA GLY A 135 6.14 4.64 6.01
C GLY A 135 5.42 5.11 4.74
N PHE A 136 4.29 5.81 4.84
CA PHE A 136 3.54 6.33 3.70
C PHE A 136 4.24 7.54 3.07
N ARG A 137 4.35 7.53 1.74
CA ARG A 137 5.02 8.56 0.92
C ARG A 137 4.13 9.11 -0.20
N GLY A 138 2.84 8.75 -0.23
CA GLY A 138 1.89 9.28 -1.20
C GLY A 138 1.44 10.69 -0.85
N ASN A 139 0.87 11.39 -1.84
CA ASN A 139 0.34 12.74 -1.62
C ASN A 139 -1.07 12.69 -1.01
N LEU A 140 -1.95 11.87 -1.60
CA LEU A 140 -3.33 11.63 -1.17
C LEU A 140 -3.48 10.15 -0.80
N TRP A 141 -4.33 9.86 0.18
CA TRP A 141 -4.63 8.50 0.59
C TRP A 141 -5.52 7.75 -0.42
N GLY A 142 -6.47 8.43 -1.08
CA GLY A 142 -7.32 7.80 -2.08
C GLY A 142 -8.39 6.87 -1.47
N GLN A 143 -8.79 5.84 -2.20
CA GLN A 143 -9.86 4.94 -1.78
C GLN A 143 -9.27 3.61 -1.35
N VAL A 144 -9.90 2.93 -0.38
CA VAL A 144 -9.57 1.55 -0.08
C VAL A 144 -10.34 0.65 -1.04
N VAL A 145 -9.60 -0.17 -1.78
CA VAL A 145 -10.15 -1.19 -2.67
C VAL A 145 -9.96 -2.55 -2.01
N TRP A 146 -10.97 -3.41 -2.17
CA TRP A 146 -10.99 -4.77 -1.66
C TRP A 146 -10.79 -5.78 -2.79
N SER A 147 -10.11 -6.87 -2.48
CA SER A 147 -10.17 -8.12 -3.23
C SER A 147 -10.78 -9.20 -2.33
N GLY A 148 -11.70 -10.01 -2.87
CA GLY A 148 -12.41 -11.08 -2.14
C GLY A 148 -13.53 -10.60 -1.20
N LEU A 149 -13.73 -9.28 -1.06
CA LEU A 149 -14.82 -8.68 -0.28
C LEU A 149 -15.53 -7.62 -1.12
N THR A 150 -16.86 -7.66 -1.13
CA THR A 150 -17.71 -6.62 -1.74
C THR A 150 -18.76 -6.13 -0.73
N ILE A 151 -19.20 -4.89 -0.92
CA ILE A 151 -20.28 -4.28 -0.15
C ILE A 151 -21.32 -3.82 -1.17
N ASP A 152 -22.57 -4.26 -1.01
CA ASP A 152 -23.65 -3.85 -1.91
C ASP A 152 -24.22 -2.46 -1.55
N GLU A 153 -25.21 -2.01 -2.31
CA GLU A 153 -25.88 -0.72 -2.08
C GLU A 153 -26.64 -0.65 -0.74
N ASN A 154 -26.99 -1.79 -0.15
CA ASN A 154 -27.66 -1.88 1.15
C ASN A 154 -26.66 -1.88 2.32
N GLY A 155 -25.36 -2.02 2.04
CA GLY A 155 -24.31 -2.18 3.04
C GLY A 155 -24.12 -3.63 3.50
N ASP A 156 -24.69 -4.59 2.78
CA ASP A 156 -24.47 -6.01 3.02
C ASP A 156 -23.08 -6.40 2.52
N VAL A 157 -22.36 -7.16 3.34
CA VAL A 157 -20.97 -7.56 3.09
C VAL A 157 -20.94 -9.00 2.57
N PHE A 158 -20.28 -9.19 1.43
CA PHE A 158 -20.10 -10.48 0.79
C PHE A 158 -18.61 -10.83 0.72
N ILE A 159 -18.30 -12.08 1.02
CA ILE A 159 -16.97 -12.67 0.88
C ILE A 159 -17.05 -13.70 -0.23
N HIS A 160 -16.30 -13.52 -1.32
CA HIS A 160 -16.37 -14.38 -2.52
C HIS A 160 -17.81 -14.64 -2.98
N ASP A 161 -18.60 -13.57 -3.13
CA ASP A 161 -20.01 -13.60 -3.53
C ASP A 161 -20.97 -14.34 -2.58
N GLN A 162 -20.54 -14.68 -1.37
CA GLN A 162 -21.39 -15.27 -0.33
C GLN A 162 -21.60 -14.28 0.82
N PRO A 163 -22.81 -14.20 1.41
CA PRO A 163 -23.03 -13.38 2.60
C PRO A 163 -22.04 -13.74 3.70
N ILE A 164 -21.47 -12.73 4.35
CA ILE A 164 -20.50 -12.94 5.43
C ILE A 164 -21.11 -13.79 6.56
N ASP A 165 -20.38 -14.85 6.97
CA ASP A 165 -20.71 -15.60 8.17
C ASP A 165 -20.12 -14.87 9.38
N MET A 166 -21.00 -14.28 10.19
CA MET A 166 -20.64 -13.49 11.36
C MET A 166 -19.81 -14.26 12.40
N ALA A 167 -19.88 -15.60 12.41
CA ALA A 167 -19.17 -16.46 13.36
C ALA A 167 -17.87 -17.06 12.79
N ALA A 168 -17.71 -17.09 11.46
CA ALA A 168 -16.49 -17.60 10.82
C ALA A 168 -15.28 -16.67 11.03
N TYR A 169 -14.07 -17.22 10.89
CA TYR A 169 -12.84 -16.43 10.89
C TYR A 169 -12.32 -16.25 9.47
N TYR A 170 -11.85 -15.04 9.19
CA TYR A 170 -11.34 -14.61 7.90
C TYR A 170 -9.91 -14.10 8.04
N THR A 171 -9.13 -14.25 6.97
CA THR A 171 -7.75 -13.75 6.91
C THR A 171 -7.63 -12.67 5.85
N ILE A 172 -7.16 -11.50 6.27
CA ILE A 172 -7.10 -10.30 5.44
C ILE A 172 -5.63 -9.91 5.23
N GLY A 173 -5.24 -9.72 3.98
CA GLY A 173 -4.00 -9.06 3.60
C GLY A 173 -4.18 -7.55 3.63
N GLY A 174 -3.31 -6.84 4.35
CA GLY A 174 -3.31 -5.39 4.45
C GLY A 174 -1.89 -4.87 4.61
N LEU A 175 -1.76 -3.61 4.99
CA LEU A 175 -0.47 -2.98 5.28
C LEU A 175 -0.38 -2.59 6.75
N ASP A 176 0.82 -2.69 7.31
CA ASP A 176 1.11 -2.40 8.72
C ASP A 176 0.62 -1.01 9.17
N HIS A 177 0.77 -0.01 8.32
CA HIS A 177 0.39 1.36 8.66
C HIS A 177 -1.12 1.55 8.90
N TYR A 178 -1.96 0.59 8.48
CA TYR A 178 -3.40 0.59 8.80
C TYR A 178 -3.66 0.43 10.30
N LEU A 179 -2.74 -0.18 11.06
CA LEU A 179 -2.83 -0.28 12.51
C LEU A 179 -2.58 1.04 13.23
N PHE A 180 -1.84 1.95 12.61
CA PHE A 180 -1.35 3.16 13.27
C PHE A 180 -2.21 4.39 12.97
N ILE A 181 -3.16 4.27 12.04
CA ILE A 181 -4.11 5.33 11.71
C ILE A 181 -5.41 5.18 12.50
N PRO A 182 -6.04 6.30 12.91
CA PRO A 182 -7.22 6.26 13.78
C PRO A 182 -8.51 5.83 13.07
N TYR A 183 -8.45 5.49 11.79
CA TYR A 183 -9.62 5.30 10.94
C TYR A 183 -10.13 3.85 10.94
N PHE A 184 -9.28 2.88 11.26
CA PHE A 184 -9.61 1.44 11.22
C PHE A 184 -9.34 0.76 12.58
N PRO A 185 -9.94 1.24 13.69
CA PRO A 185 -9.63 0.77 15.03
C PRO A 185 -9.94 -0.72 15.23
N THR A 186 -10.77 -1.33 14.38
CA THR A 186 -11.00 -2.78 14.44
C THR A 186 -9.72 -3.60 14.28
N LEU A 187 -8.80 -3.16 13.41
CA LEU A 187 -7.54 -3.88 13.20
C LEU A 187 -6.69 -3.92 14.47
N GLU A 188 -6.58 -2.79 15.19
CA GLU A 188 -5.81 -2.68 16.43
C GLU A 188 -6.49 -3.42 17.59
N ILE A 189 -7.82 -3.26 17.73
CA ILE A 189 -8.55 -3.71 18.92
C ILE A 189 -8.89 -5.21 18.86
N MET A 190 -9.24 -5.71 17.67
CA MET A 190 -9.76 -7.08 17.49
C MET A 190 -8.86 -7.98 16.65
N GLY A 191 -7.99 -7.39 15.83
CA GLY A 191 -7.16 -8.12 14.88
C GLY A 191 -6.09 -8.97 15.57
N GLN A 192 -6.00 -10.24 15.17
CA GLN A 192 -4.76 -11.01 15.39
C GLN A 192 -3.82 -10.70 14.22
N ASN A 193 -2.91 -9.75 14.43
CA ASN A 193 -2.06 -9.18 13.39
C ASN A 193 -0.69 -9.84 13.35
N THR A 194 -0.24 -10.25 12.16
CA THR A 194 1.12 -10.72 11.87
C THR A 194 1.75 -9.77 10.87
N LEU A 195 2.87 -9.17 11.25
CA LEU A 195 3.58 -8.14 10.47
C LEU A 195 4.82 -8.75 9.80
N SER A 196 4.96 -8.56 8.50
CA SER A 196 6.08 -9.09 7.71
C SER A 196 7.16 -8.01 7.50
N TYR A 197 8.08 -7.89 8.46
CA TYR A 197 9.15 -6.87 8.42
C TYR A 197 10.40 -7.28 7.62
N ASP A 198 10.38 -8.45 6.98
CA ASP A 198 11.44 -8.92 6.11
C ASP A 198 11.39 -8.30 4.69
N THR A 199 10.26 -7.71 4.29
CA THR A 199 10.07 -7.05 2.99
C THR A 199 9.17 -5.82 3.09
N VAL A 200 9.30 -4.90 2.14
CA VAL A 200 8.31 -3.84 1.91
C VAL A 200 7.37 -4.19 0.76
N LEU A 201 6.20 -3.55 0.69
CA LEU A 201 5.19 -3.79 -0.36
C LEU A 201 5.79 -3.79 -1.78
N ARG A 202 6.72 -2.88 -2.08
CA ARG A 202 7.39 -2.79 -3.38
C ARG A 202 8.12 -4.08 -3.75
N GLU A 203 8.80 -4.71 -2.81
CA GLU A 203 9.56 -5.95 -3.05
C GLU A 203 8.61 -7.12 -3.26
N ASP A 204 7.51 -7.16 -2.52
CA ASP A 204 6.47 -8.18 -2.69
C ASP A 204 5.74 -8.02 -4.03
N PHE A 205 5.49 -6.78 -4.45
CA PHE A 205 4.96 -6.45 -5.77
C PHE A 205 5.92 -6.88 -6.88
N ALA A 206 7.22 -6.59 -6.75
CA ALA A 206 8.24 -7.03 -7.70
C ALA A 206 8.31 -8.56 -7.80
N ASN A 207 8.28 -9.26 -6.67
CA ASN A 207 8.29 -10.72 -6.61
C ASN A 207 7.02 -11.35 -7.21
N TYR A 208 5.89 -10.66 -7.14
CA TYR A 208 4.64 -11.08 -7.76
C TYR A 208 4.73 -10.94 -9.28
N LEU A 209 5.12 -9.76 -9.79
CA LEU A 209 5.29 -9.52 -11.22
C LEU A 209 6.31 -10.45 -11.89
N HIS A 210 7.33 -10.90 -11.16
CA HIS A 210 8.32 -11.84 -11.68
C HIS A 210 7.78 -13.27 -11.90
N LYS A 211 6.70 -13.64 -11.21
CA LYS A 211 6.12 -15.00 -11.28
C LYS A 211 5.05 -15.15 -12.36
N GLU A 212 4.46 -14.04 -12.79
CA GLU A 212 3.51 -13.92 -13.90
C GLU A 212 4.25 -13.87 -15.24
#